data_AF-A0ABD2R320-F1
#
_entry.id   AF-A0ABD2R320-F1
#
_cell.length_a   1.000
_cell.length_b   1.000
_cell.length_c   1.000
_cell.angle_alpha   90.00
_cell.angle_beta   90.00
_cell.angle_gamma   90.00
#
_symmetry.space_group_name_H-M   'P 1'
#
loop_
_entity.id
_entity.type
_entity.pdbx_description
1 polymer ?
#
loop_
_entity_poly.entity_id
_entity_poly.type
_entity_poly.pdbx_seq_one_letter_code
_entity_poly.pdbx_strand_id
1 'polypeptide(L)'
;MDHPEYLNNPLYVCGDSYSGIFVAPLTRKIYDGIEVGDKPRLNIKGYIQGNALTDKYIDSNGRIKYANHMGLISDKIYQSAKSTCNGSYFDVDPHNILCLNDLQKVTKCLKNIRRAQILEPYCDLPYLMGILQETPTNGQSVFPIAGPWCRW
;
A
#
# COMPACT_ATOMS: atom_id res chain seq x y z
N MET A 1 7.56 -18.60 -30.25
CA MET A 1 8.22 -17.47 -29.57
C MET A 1 8.06 -16.31 -30.51
N ASP A 2 7.29 -15.31 -30.11
CA ASP A 2 6.70 -14.36 -31.07
C ASP A 2 7.50 -13.07 -31.18
N HIS A 3 8.40 -12.81 -30.22
CA HIS A 3 9.28 -11.65 -30.15
C HIS A 3 10.75 -12.03 -29.88
N PRO A 4 11.43 -12.73 -30.80
CA PRO A 4 12.82 -13.15 -30.63
C PRO A 4 13.83 -11.99 -30.54
N GLU A 5 13.49 -10.83 -31.11
CA GLU A 5 14.33 -9.62 -31.14
C GLU A 5 14.69 -9.09 -29.73
N TYR A 6 13.86 -9.37 -28.72
CA TYR A 6 14.11 -8.94 -27.34
C TYR A 6 14.93 -9.92 -26.50
N LEU A 7 15.29 -11.09 -27.03
CA LEU A 7 15.90 -12.16 -26.24
C LEU A 7 17.21 -11.74 -25.54
N ASN A 8 17.99 -10.90 -26.21
CA ASN A 8 19.27 -10.41 -25.68
C ASN A 8 19.13 -9.15 -24.81
N ASN A 9 17.94 -8.54 -24.76
CA ASN A 9 17.74 -7.32 -23.97
C ASN A 9 17.81 -7.63 -22.47
N PRO A 10 18.40 -6.74 -21.66
CA PRO A 10 18.31 -6.86 -20.21
C PRO A 10 16.85 -6.92 -19.77
N LEU A 11 16.48 -8.00 -19.08
CA LEU A 11 15.14 -8.22 -18.55
C LEU A 11 15.12 -7.88 -17.05
N TYR A 12 14.11 -7.12 -16.65
CA TYR A 12 13.77 -6.86 -15.25
C TYR A 12 12.30 -7.19 -15.03
N VAL A 13 12.00 -7.92 -13.96
CA VAL A 13 10.61 -8.21 -13.57
C VAL A 13 10.20 -7.20 -12.51
N CYS A 14 9.22 -6.36 -12.81
CA CYS A 14 8.81 -5.29 -11.91
C CYS A 14 7.34 -5.44 -11.53
N GLY A 15 6.98 -4.96 -10.34
CA GLY A 15 5.59 -4.85 -9.94
C GLY A 15 5.39 -3.99 -8.70
N ASP A 16 4.14 -3.57 -8.49
CA ASP A 16 3.69 -2.83 -7.32
C ASP A 16 2.58 -3.58 -6.57
N SER A 17 2.38 -3.27 -5.29
CA SER A 17 1.23 -3.72 -4.50
C SER A 17 1.13 -5.26 -4.45
N TYR A 18 0.00 -5.84 -4.82
CA TYR A 18 -0.23 -7.29 -4.76
C TYR A 18 0.72 -8.12 -5.62
N SER A 19 1.33 -7.51 -6.65
CA SER A 19 2.29 -8.20 -7.51
C SER A 19 3.55 -8.69 -6.75
N GLY A 20 3.84 -8.18 -5.55
CA GLY A 20 4.89 -8.68 -4.68
C GLY A 20 4.84 -10.19 -4.44
N ILE A 21 3.63 -10.75 -4.38
CA ILE A 21 3.36 -12.18 -4.24
C ILE A 21 3.90 -12.98 -5.45
N PHE A 22 3.95 -12.38 -6.63
CA PHE A 22 4.33 -13.06 -7.87
C PHE A 22 5.72 -12.69 -8.37
N VAL A 23 6.12 -11.42 -8.25
CA VAL A 23 7.36 -10.89 -8.85
C VAL A 23 8.59 -11.67 -8.37
N ALA A 24 8.73 -11.89 -7.07
CA ALA A 24 9.88 -12.60 -6.53
C ALA A 24 9.87 -14.11 -6.89
N PRO A 25 8.76 -14.86 -6.69
CA PRO A 25 8.70 -16.26 -7.11
C PRO A 25 8.85 -16.47 -8.62
N LEU A 26 8.27 -15.60 -9.45
CA LEU A 26 8.43 -15.65 -10.91
C LEU A 26 9.89 -15.45 -11.30
N THR A 27 10.54 -14.46 -10.70
CA THR A 27 11.96 -14.20 -10.95
C THR A 27 12.82 -15.41 -10.54
N ARG A 28 12.51 -16.03 -9.39
CA ARG A 28 13.18 -17.27 -8.96
C ARG A 28 13.00 -18.39 -10.00
N LYS A 29 11.78 -18.59 -10.50
CA LYS A 29 11.49 -19.58 -11.55
C LYS A 29 12.26 -19.34 -12.83
N ILE A 30 12.45 -18.08 -13.23
CA ILE A 30 13.30 -17.73 -14.38
C ILE A 30 14.75 -18.12 -14.12
N TYR A 31 15.30 -17.82 -12.94
CA TYR A 31 16.66 -18.23 -12.57
C TYR A 31 16.82 -19.75 -12.53
N ASP A 32 15.89 -20.47 -11.90
CA ASP A 32 15.90 -21.94 -11.85
C ASP A 32 15.90 -22.55 -13.26
N GLY A 33 15.08 -22.02 -14.17
CA GLY A 33 15.04 -22.44 -15.57
C GLY A 33 16.38 -22.23 -16.29
N ILE A 34 17.04 -21.09 -16.05
CA ILE A 34 18.36 -20.80 -16.62
C ILE A 34 19.42 -21.79 -16.11
N GLU A 35 19.37 -22.16 -14.82
CA GLU A 35 20.30 -23.11 -14.20
C GLU A 35 20.18 -24.51 -14.81
N VAL A 36 18.96 -24.97 -15.10
CA VAL A 36 18.72 -26.28 -15.73
C VAL A 36 18.84 -26.29 -17.26
N GLY A 37 19.12 -25.13 -17.87
CA GLY A 37 19.33 -25.00 -19.30
C GLY A 37 18.05 -24.86 -20.14
N ASP A 38 16.94 -24.43 -19.53
CA ASP A 38 15.69 -24.17 -20.24
C ASP A 38 15.89 -23.11 -21.33
N LYS A 39 15.15 -23.28 -22.43
CA LYS A 39 15.17 -22.36 -23.59
C LYS A 39 13.80 -21.71 -23.79
N PRO A 40 13.76 -20.44 -24.22
CA PRO A 40 14.91 -19.58 -24.53
C PRO A 40 15.54 -18.98 -23.26
N ARG A 41 16.86 -18.80 -23.26
CA ARG A 41 17.59 -18.23 -22.12
C ARG A 41 17.31 -16.73 -22.00
N LEU A 42 16.54 -16.33 -20.99
CA LEU A 42 16.23 -14.92 -20.72
C LEU A 42 17.45 -14.21 -20.11
N ASN A 43 17.75 -12.98 -20.56
CA ASN A 43 18.82 -12.14 -19.99
C ASN A 43 18.34 -11.39 -18.73
N ILE A 44 17.86 -12.13 -17.72
CA ILE A 44 17.35 -11.58 -16.46
C ILE A 44 18.48 -10.90 -15.66
N LYS A 45 18.19 -9.69 -15.16
CA LYS A 45 19.11 -8.91 -14.30
C LYS A 45 18.63 -8.77 -12.87
N GLY A 46 17.34 -8.96 -12.64
CA GLY A 46 16.76 -8.92 -11.31
C GLY A 46 15.29 -8.51 -11.37
N TYR A 47 14.79 -8.06 -10.22
CA TYR A 47 13.40 -7.64 -10.07
C TYR A 47 13.28 -6.39 -9.19
N ILE A 48 12.17 -5.68 -9.33
CA ILE A 48 11.85 -4.47 -8.54
C ILE A 48 10.44 -4.61 -7.97
N GLN A 49 10.28 -4.28 -6.69
CA GLN A 49 8.99 -4.26 -6.00
C GLN A 49 8.72 -2.89 -5.40
N GLY A 50 7.71 -2.20 -5.92
CA GLY A 50 7.13 -1.01 -5.28
C GLY A 50 6.08 -1.44 -4.28
N ASN A 51 6.06 -0.83 -3.09
CA ASN A 51 5.01 -0.94 -2.05
C ASN A 51 4.31 -2.32 -1.95
N ALA A 52 5.11 -3.37 -2.03
CA ALA A 52 4.63 -4.70 -2.36
C ALA A 52 4.07 -5.43 -1.13
N LEU A 53 3.06 -6.26 -1.35
CA LEU A 53 2.70 -7.29 -0.38
C LEU A 53 3.75 -8.41 -0.45
N THR A 54 4.45 -8.64 0.65
CA THR A 54 5.51 -9.65 0.76
C THR A 54 5.14 -10.74 1.76
N ASP A 55 4.58 -10.36 2.89
CA ASP A 55 4.10 -11.28 3.93
C ASP A 55 2.89 -10.65 4.62
N LYS A 56 1.75 -11.32 4.57
CA LYS A 56 0.49 -10.77 5.08
C LYS A 56 0.55 -10.47 6.57
N TYR A 57 1.28 -11.27 7.36
CA TYR A 57 1.40 -11.10 8.79
C TYR A 57 2.31 -9.90 9.11
N ILE A 58 3.51 -9.85 8.53
CA ILE A 58 4.46 -8.75 8.76
C ILE A 58 3.89 -7.43 8.23
N ASP A 59 3.37 -7.42 7.00
CA ASP A 59 2.87 -6.20 6.36
C ASP A 59 1.65 -5.65 7.08
N SER A 60 0.75 -6.51 7.56
CA SER A 60 -0.43 -6.05 8.32
C SER A 60 -0.06 -5.55 9.70
N ASN A 61 0.83 -6.23 10.41
CA ASN A 61 1.30 -5.79 11.73
C ASN A 61 2.08 -4.48 11.65
N GLY A 62 2.89 -4.31 10.60
CA GLY A 62 3.66 -3.09 10.35
C GLY A 62 2.79 -1.84 10.23
N ARG A 63 1.53 -1.96 9.77
CA ARG A 63 0.63 -0.81 9.57
C ARG A 63 0.28 -0.08 10.85
N ILE A 64 0.06 -0.79 11.97
CA ILE A 64 -0.30 -0.13 13.25
C ILE A 64 0.91 0.60 13.82
N LYS A 65 2.10 0.01 13.74
CA LYS A 65 3.35 0.66 14.12
C LYS A 65 3.62 1.91 13.26
N TYR A 66 3.45 1.78 11.94
CA TYR A 66 3.56 2.91 11.01
C TYR A 66 2.57 4.04 11.37
N ALA A 67 1.30 3.70 11.65
CA ALA A 67 0.29 4.68 12.02
C ALA A 67 0.67 5.47 13.28
N ASN A 68 1.25 4.83 14.30
CA ASN A 68 1.73 5.53 15.49
C ASN A 68 2.92 6.45 15.15
N HIS A 69 3.91 5.95 14.41
CA HIS A 69 5.10 6.74 14.05
C HIS A 69 4.77 7.95 13.15
N MET A 70 3.71 7.87 12.36
CA MET A 70 3.21 8.97 11.54
C MET A 70 2.21 9.88 12.28
N GLY A 71 2.00 9.66 13.59
CA GLY A 71 1.09 10.48 14.41
C GLY A 71 -0.40 10.30 14.11
N LEU A 72 -0.78 9.25 13.37
CA LEU A 72 -2.18 8.98 13.01
C LEU A 72 -2.97 8.36 14.18
N ILE A 73 -2.27 7.74 15.13
CA ILE A 73 -2.81 7.27 16.40
C ILE A 73 -1.92 7.72 17.56
N SER A 74 -2.54 8.05 18.70
CA SER A 74 -1.79 8.49 19.87
C SER A 74 -1.02 7.35 20.53
N ASP A 75 0.06 7.68 21.25
CA ASP A 75 0.86 6.71 22.01
C ASP A 75 0.01 5.90 22.99
N LYS A 76 -0.98 6.54 23.62
CA LYS A 76 -1.91 5.86 24.52
C LYS A 76 -2.69 4.74 23.82
N ILE A 77 -3.19 5.00 22.61
CA ILE A 77 -3.93 3.99 21.83
C ILE A 77 -2.96 2.90 21.38
N TYR A 78 -1.77 3.27 20.88
CA TYR A 78 -0.79 2.31 20.39
C TYR A 78 -0.27 1.38 21.50
N GLN A 79 0.12 1.91 22.66
CA GLN A 79 0.64 1.10 23.77
C GLN A 79 -0.44 0.19 24.35
N SER A 80 -1.70 0.66 24.44
CA SER A 80 -2.83 -0.18 24.86
C SER A 80 -3.02 -1.35 23.91
N ALA A 81 -3.14 -1.08 22.60
CA ALA A 81 -3.30 -2.12 21.58
C ALA A 81 -2.11 -3.09 21.55
N LYS A 82 -0.87 -2.58 21.65
CA LYS A 82 0.33 -3.42 21.71
C LYS A 82 0.29 -4.37 22.90
N SER A 83 -0.13 -3.89 24.07
CA SER A 83 -0.23 -4.70 25.28
C SER A 83 -1.36 -5.73 25.20
N THR A 84 -2.56 -5.32 24.79
CA THR A 84 -3.75 -6.20 24.79
C THR A 84 -3.70 -7.24 23.67
N CYS A 85 -3.08 -6.89 22.54
CA CYS A 85 -2.93 -7.77 21.38
C CYS A 85 -1.60 -8.53 21.34
N ASN A 86 -0.74 -8.40 22.35
CA ASN A 86 0.61 -8.99 22.39
C ASN A 86 1.45 -8.68 21.13
N GLY A 87 1.30 -7.48 20.58
CA GLY A 87 1.98 -7.04 19.36
C GLY A 87 1.52 -7.70 18.05
N SER A 88 0.45 -8.52 18.04
CA SER A 88 -0.13 -9.13 16.85
C SER A 88 -1.54 -8.62 16.57
N TYR A 89 -1.77 -8.07 15.37
CA TYR A 89 -2.99 -7.33 15.02
C TYR A 89 -3.74 -7.90 13.80
N PHE A 90 -3.20 -8.95 13.16
CA PHE A 90 -3.73 -9.51 11.92
C PHE A 90 -4.74 -10.64 12.17
N ASP A 91 -4.29 -11.72 12.83
CA ASP A 91 -5.12 -12.88 13.18
C ASP A 91 -5.38 -12.89 14.69
N VAL A 92 -6.19 -11.95 15.14
CA VAL A 92 -6.51 -11.77 16.57
C VAL A 92 -7.54 -12.79 17.03
N ASP A 93 -7.33 -13.37 18.22
CA ASP A 93 -8.31 -14.24 18.88
C ASP A 93 -9.65 -13.49 19.09
N PRO A 94 -10.77 -14.00 18.55
CA PRO A 94 -12.08 -13.37 18.71
C PRO A 94 -12.55 -13.28 20.17
N HIS A 95 -11.97 -14.06 21.09
CA HIS A 95 -12.29 -14.00 22.52
C HIS A 95 -11.48 -12.95 23.28
N ASN A 96 -10.43 -12.38 22.67
CA ASN A 96 -9.66 -11.29 23.27
C ASN A 96 -10.39 -9.95 23.05
N ILE A 97 -11.47 -9.75 23.81
CA ILE A 97 -12.32 -8.56 23.75
C ILE A 97 -11.52 -7.27 24.00
N LEU A 98 -10.49 -7.32 24.85
CA LEU A 98 -9.64 -6.16 25.13
C LEU A 98 -8.86 -5.72 23.89
N CYS A 99 -8.22 -6.66 23.19
CA CYS A 99 -7.54 -6.36 21.94
C CYS A 99 -8.51 -5.86 20.87
N LEU A 100 -9.67 -6.52 20.71
CA LEU A 100 -10.68 -6.11 19.74
C LEU A 100 -11.17 -4.68 20.00
N ASN A 101 -11.43 -4.31 21.25
CA ASN A 101 -11.83 -2.95 21.62
C ASN A 101 -10.74 -1.92 21.33
N ASP A 102 -9.46 -2.25 21.54
CA ASP A 102 -8.36 -1.36 21.19
C ASP A 102 -8.16 -1.23 19.68
N LEU A 103 -8.29 -2.32 18.92
CA LEU A 103 -8.26 -2.29 17.46
C LEU A 103 -9.43 -1.53 16.85
N GLN A 104 -10.60 -1.53 17.49
CA GLN A 104 -11.72 -0.65 17.10
C GLN A 104 -11.36 0.83 17.26
N LYS A 105 -10.65 1.21 18.33
CA LYS A 105 -10.16 2.60 18.50
C LYS A 105 -9.16 2.97 17.41
N VAL A 106 -8.21 2.08 17.10
CA VAL A 106 -7.27 2.27 15.97
C VAL A 106 -8.03 2.46 14.66
N THR A 107 -8.98 1.59 14.36
CA THR A 107 -9.80 1.65 13.15
C THR A 107 -10.57 2.98 13.06
N LYS A 108 -11.13 3.43 14.18
CA LYS A 108 -11.86 4.71 14.25
C LYS A 108 -10.94 5.92 13.96
N CYS A 109 -9.69 5.91 14.42
CA CYS A 109 -8.72 6.96 14.10
C CYS A 109 -8.35 6.96 12.61
N LEU A 110 -8.20 5.78 12.02
CA LEU A 110 -7.72 5.63 10.64
C LEU A 110 -8.82 5.70 9.57
N LYS A 111 -10.11 5.72 9.96
CA LYS A 111 -11.25 5.59 9.04
C LYS A 111 -11.25 6.55 7.85
N ASN A 112 -10.77 7.78 8.06
CA ASN A 112 -10.77 8.86 7.05
C ASN A 112 -9.38 9.11 6.47
N ILE A 113 -8.38 8.27 6.79
CA ILE A 113 -7.05 8.37 6.22
C ILE A 113 -6.96 7.49 4.97
N ARG A 114 -6.47 8.06 3.87
CA ARG A 114 -6.24 7.31 2.64
C ARG A 114 -5.04 6.39 2.81
N ARG A 115 -5.28 5.08 2.90
CA ARG A 115 -4.24 4.07 3.18
C ARG A 115 -3.08 4.07 2.18
N ALA A 116 -3.36 4.37 0.91
CA ALA A 116 -2.33 4.42 -0.13
C ALA A 116 -1.46 5.68 -0.06
N GLN A 117 -2.00 6.79 0.46
CA GLN A 117 -1.37 8.11 0.46
C GLN A 117 -1.91 8.93 1.64
N ILE A 118 -1.26 8.84 2.81
CA ILE A 118 -1.83 9.34 4.07
C ILE A 118 -1.98 10.87 4.15
N LEU A 119 -1.29 11.61 3.27
CA LEU A 119 -1.35 13.07 3.19
C LEU A 119 -2.40 13.57 2.18
N GLU A 120 -2.97 12.67 1.39
CA GLU A 120 -3.92 13.02 0.33
C GLU A 120 -5.36 12.68 0.79
N PRO A 121 -6.35 13.49 0.39
CA PRO A 121 -7.75 13.22 0.69
C PRO A 121 -8.26 12.03 -0.13
N TYR A 122 -9.45 11.54 0.25
CA TYR A 122 -10.23 10.67 -0.63
C TYR A 122 -10.78 11.48 -1.80
N CYS A 123 -10.66 10.89 -2.99
CA CYS A 123 -11.04 11.52 -4.26
C CYS A 123 -12.34 10.92 -4.77
N ASP A 124 -13.42 11.14 -4.03
CA ASP A 124 -14.75 10.71 -4.43
C ASP A 124 -15.48 11.87 -5.14
N LEU A 125 -16.28 11.54 -6.18
CA LEU A 125 -17.05 12.52 -6.96
C LEU A 125 -17.85 13.53 -6.10
N PRO A 126 -18.51 13.11 -4.99
CA PRO A 126 -19.23 14.04 -4.11
C PRO A 126 -18.30 15.02 -3.35
N TYR A 127 -17.06 14.63 -3.05
CA TYR A 127 -16.08 15.51 -2.40
C TYR A 127 -15.59 16.60 -3.35
N LEU A 128 -15.37 16.24 -4.62
CA LEU A 128 -15.10 17.20 -5.70
C LEU A 128 -16.28 18.16 -5.94
N MET A 129 -17.52 17.66 -5.91
CA MET A 129 -18.71 18.50 -6.09
C MET A 129 -18.95 19.47 -4.93
N GLY A 130 -18.61 19.10 -3.68
CA GLY A 130 -18.66 20.02 -2.54
C GLY A 130 -17.68 21.19 -2.66
N ILE A 131 -16.46 20.93 -3.16
CA ILE A 131 -15.45 21.98 -3.39
C ILE A 131 -15.91 22.97 -4.49
N LEU A 132 -16.63 22.49 -5.51
CA LEU A 132 -17.15 23.32 -6.60
C LEU A 132 -18.39 24.14 -6.20
N GLN A 133 -19.07 23.82 -5.10
CA GLN A 133 -20.21 24.60 -4.60
C GLN A 133 -19.79 25.78 -3.72
N GLU A 134 -18.58 25.77 -3.16
CA GLU A 134 -18.04 26.87 -2.36
C GLU A 134 -17.35 27.97 -3.20
N THR A 135 -17.23 27.80 -4.53
CA THR A 135 -16.66 28.84 -5.40
C THR A 135 -17.66 29.99 -5.64
N PRO A 136 -17.30 31.26 -5.34
CA PRO A 136 -18.19 32.40 -5.59
C PRO A 136 -18.45 32.61 -7.09
N THR A 137 -19.68 32.95 -7.45
CA THR A 137 -20.17 33.17 -8.83
C THR A 137 -19.60 34.40 -9.54
N ASN A 138 -18.66 35.13 -8.93
CA ASN A 138 -18.05 36.30 -9.56
C ASN A 138 -16.87 35.85 -10.42
N GLY A 139 -17.10 35.77 -11.74
CA GLY A 139 -16.23 35.22 -12.78
C GLY A 139 -14.82 35.82 -12.91
N GLN A 140 -14.02 35.78 -11.86
CA GLN A 140 -12.57 35.87 -11.92
C GLN A 140 -12.03 34.44 -11.94
N SER A 141 -11.39 34.07 -13.06
CA SER A 141 -10.63 32.84 -13.17
C SER A 141 -9.41 32.92 -12.26
N VAL A 142 -9.57 32.48 -11.01
CA VAL A 142 -8.46 32.12 -10.14
C VAL A 142 -8.42 30.60 -10.08
N PHE A 143 -7.85 29.96 -11.10
CA PHE A 143 -7.41 28.58 -10.94
C PHE A 143 -5.89 28.57 -10.64
N PRO A 144 -5.43 28.07 -9.48
CA PRO A 144 -6.30 27.61 -8.40
C PRO A 144 -5.85 27.82 -6.96
N ILE A 145 -6.88 27.88 -6.12
CA ILE A 145 -6.85 27.75 -4.67
C ILE A 145 -5.94 26.58 -4.29
N ALA A 146 -5.02 26.80 -3.36
CA ALA A 146 -4.15 25.79 -2.77
C ALA A 146 -4.98 24.80 -1.93
N GLY A 147 -5.75 23.94 -2.58
CA GLY A 147 -6.45 22.80 -1.99
C GLY A 147 -5.73 21.49 -2.29
N PRO A 148 -6.03 20.40 -1.56
CA PRO A 148 -5.45 19.11 -1.84
C PRO A 148 -5.99 18.59 -3.18
N TRP A 149 -5.15 18.69 -4.21
CA TRP A 149 -5.45 18.17 -5.54
C TRP A 149 -5.59 16.66 -5.47
N CYS A 150 -6.67 16.14 -6.03
CA CYS A 150 -6.74 14.72 -6.36
C CYS A 150 -5.69 14.40 -7.42
N ARG A 151 -4.49 13.99 -6.96
CA ARG A 151 -3.46 13.42 -7.82
C ARG A 151 -3.89 11.98 -8.13
N TRP A 152 -4.13 11.74 -9.42
CA TRP A 152 -4.37 10.41 -9.98
C TRP A 152 -3.04 9.72 -10.26
#